data_AF-A0A3R8S324-F1
#
_entry.id   AF-A0A3R8S324-F1
#
_cell.length_a   1.000
_cell.length_b   1.000
_cell.length_c   1.000
_cell.angle_alpha   90.00
_cell.angle_beta   90.00
_cell.angle_gamma   90.00
#
_symmetry.space_group_name_H-M   'P 1'
#
loop_
_entity.id
_entity.type
_entity.pdbx_description
1 polymer ?
#
loop_
_entity_poly.entity_id
_entity_poly.type
_entity_poly.pdbx_seq_one_letter_code
_entity_poly.pdbx_strand_id
1 'polypeptide(L)'
;MNPSPILVHDLASLAALHGRVESCDELIVDARALKQYGVLRHAFKYAQWALKDGGRLLVTDEPARSLLFTAQRVDFWQVRHEFFKSVGQTFLTEAVDDARGEIRAVKQVSTTLPDGLSFGVVFGGGVHDAALLLEAVQSMATASRGHESRVEILVCGPLDEEGLDRLRRYAPGIDIAVIDGDLPAQATRIPLPEKKNRLFQAARYQAVSISHTRIAVGTDFVSRVLSQHFDVLAPRVEVEWQGRRVRYLDYILIGSYDVARRNRAKALGGFSAGENHLAMMKRRVAYVDGGIMLFDKRLVRGLPFNSDLAWSEAEDLDACGTLYQQGALIDHDASLLCESRVLKFSPVAGPVFKLTWPLKKRLIQLGWY
;
A
#
# COMPACT_ATOMS: atom_id res chain seq x y z
N MET A 1 1.07 -26.41 -27.54
CA MET A 1 -0.28 -25.84 -27.35
C MET A 1 -0.10 -24.58 -26.55
N ASN A 2 -0.54 -23.43 -27.05
CA ASN A 2 -0.49 -22.20 -26.25
C ASN A 2 -1.51 -22.36 -25.10
N PRO A 3 -1.13 -22.03 -23.85
CA PRO A 3 -2.07 -22.08 -22.74
C PRO A 3 -3.25 -21.16 -23.04
N SER A 4 -4.47 -21.59 -22.67
CA SER A 4 -5.66 -20.74 -22.82
C SER A 4 -5.48 -19.44 -22.04
N PRO A 5 -6.00 -18.30 -22.55
CA PRO A 5 -5.97 -17.04 -21.82
C PRO A 5 -6.60 -17.17 -20.43
N ILE A 6 -6.00 -16.53 -19.43
CA ILE A 6 -6.59 -16.47 -18.09
C ILE A 6 -7.66 -15.38 -18.09
N LEU A 7 -8.88 -15.73 -17.69
CA LEU A 7 -10.01 -14.81 -17.59
C LEU A 7 -10.21 -14.31 -16.16
N VAL A 8 -10.18 -12.99 -15.99
CA VAL A 8 -10.41 -12.28 -14.72
C VAL A 8 -11.75 -11.57 -14.80
N HIS A 9 -12.76 -12.08 -14.11
CA HIS A 9 -14.16 -11.62 -14.26
C HIS A 9 -14.91 -11.55 -12.93
N ASP A 10 -14.27 -11.86 -11.82
CA ASP A 10 -14.84 -11.77 -10.48
C ASP A 10 -13.74 -11.52 -9.43
N LEU A 11 -14.12 -11.38 -8.16
CA LEU A 11 -13.15 -11.14 -7.09
C LEU A 11 -12.23 -12.35 -6.82
N ALA A 12 -12.69 -13.57 -7.09
CA ALA A 12 -11.91 -14.78 -6.84
C ALA A 12 -10.79 -14.95 -7.87
N SER A 13 -11.11 -14.80 -9.16
CA SER A 13 -10.14 -14.78 -10.26
C SER A 13 -9.18 -13.59 -10.13
N LEU A 14 -9.65 -12.42 -9.66
CA LEU A 14 -8.79 -11.29 -9.36
C LEU A 14 -7.82 -11.59 -8.20
N ALA A 15 -8.31 -12.14 -7.09
CA ALA A 15 -7.47 -12.53 -5.96
C ALA A 15 -6.45 -13.62 -6.34
N ALA A 16 -6.81 -14.54 -7.24
CA ALA A 16 -5.90 -15.57 -7.75
C ALA A 16 -4.80 -15.03 -8.67
N LEU A 17 -4.96 -13.80 -9.18
CA LEU A 17 -3.96 -13.08 -9.96
C LEU A 17 -2.98 -12.33 -9.05
N HIS A 18 -3.40 -11.95 -7.84
CA HIS A 18 -2.56 -11.28 -6.86
C HIS A 18 -1.32 -12.14 -6.53
N GLY A 19 -0.14 -11.51 -6.51
CA GLY A 19 1.15 -12.18 -6.27
C GLY A 19 1.70 -13.01 -7.44
N ARG A 20 0.99 -13.10 -8.57
CA ARG A 20 1.58 -13.69 -9.79
C ARG A 20 2.56 -12.70 -10.43
N VAL A 21 3.74 -13.19 -10.75
CA VAL A 21 4.81 -12.41 -11.38
C VAL A 21 5.18 -13.05 -12.71
N GLU A 22 5.00 -12.30 -13.80
CA GLU A 22 5.46 -12.65 -15.16
C GLU A 22 5.23 -14.12 -15.54
N SER A 23 4.02 -14.63 -15.25
CA SER A 23 3.65 -16.03 -15.40
C SER A 23 2.63 -16.27 -16.51
N CYS A 24 2.06 -15.19 -17.06
CA CYS A 24 0.97 -15.24 -18.03
C CYS A 24 1.42 -14.67 -19.39
N ASP A 25 1.05 -15.34 -20.47
CA ASP A 25 1.28 -14.84 -21.84
C ASP A 25 0.09 -14.02 -22.34
N GLU A 26 -1.13 -14.36 -21.91
CA GLU A 26 -2.36 -13.68 -22.30
C GLU A 26 -3.37 -13.61 -21.15
N LEU A 27 -3.96 -12.44 -20.94
CA LEU A 27 -5.00 -12.18 -19.95
C LEU A 27 -6.20 -11.48 -20.57
N ILE A 28 -7.38 -11.85 -20.09
CA ILE A 28 -8.63 -11.16 -20.39
C ILE A 28 -9.19 -10.61 -19.08
N VAL A 29 -9.40 -9.30 -19.00
CA VAL A 29 -10.03 -8.62 -17.86
C VAL A 29 -11.43 -8.17 -18.26
N ASP A 30 -12.45 -8.77 -17.65
CA ASP A 30 -13.84 -8.34 -17.81
C ASP A 30 -14.17 -7.20 -16.83
N ALA A 31 -14.01 -5.96 -17.32
CA ALA A 31 -14.27 -4.76 -16.56
C ALA A 31 -15.75 -4.60 -16.20
N ARG A 32 -16.69 -5.23 -16.92
CA ARG A 32 -18.14 -5.11 -16.66
C ARG A 32 -18.49 -5.60 -15.27
N ALA A 33 -17.89 -6.72 -14.88
CA ALA A 33 -18.08 -7.33 -13.58
C ALA A 33 -17.26 -6.60 -12.51
N LEU A 34 -15.98 -6.35 -12.76
CA LEU A 34 -15.05 -5.84 -11.76
C LEU A 34 -15.34 -4.37 -11.36
N LYS A 35 -15.84 -3.54 -12.28
CA LYS A 35 -16.19 -2.14 -11.94
C LYS A 35 -17.31 -2.02 -10.91
N GLN A 36 -18.17 -3.04 -10.78
CA GLN A 36 -19.24 -3.08 -9.78
C GLN A 36 -18.71 -3.21 -8.34
N TYR A 37 -17.47 -3.69 -8.19
CA TYR A 37 -16.77 -3.83 -6.91
C TYR A 37 -15.78 -2.69 -6.64
N GLY A 38 -15.58 -1.77 -7.58
CA GLY A 38 -14.61 -0.67 -7.42
C GLY A 38 -13.14 -1.12 -7.48
N VAL A 39 -12.85 -2.26 -8.13
CA VAL A 39 -11.51 -2.88 -8.14
C VAL A 39 -10.79 -2.81 -9.50
N LEU A 40 -11.22 -1.92 -10.41
CA LEU A 40 -10.60 -1.80 -11.75
C LEU A 40 -9.08 -1.59 -11.69
N ARG A 41 -8.61 -0.72 -10.79
CA ARG A 41 -7.17 -0.49 -10.63
C ARG A 41 -6.42 -1.74 -10.20
N HIS A 42 -6.97 -2.50 -9.25
CA HIS A 42 -6.38 -3.76 -8.81
C HIS A 42 -6.29 -4.73 -9.99
N ALA A 43 -7.36 -4.84 -10.79
CA ALA A 43 -7.39 -5.69 -11.97
C ALA A 43 -6.31 -5.33 -12.99
N PHE A 44 -6.15 -4.05 -13.31
CA PHE A 44 -5.15 -3.61 -14.28
C PHE A 44 -3.71 -3.78 -13.75
N LYS A 45 -3.46 -3.47 -12.49
CA LYS A 45 -2.13 -3.60 -11.87
C LYS A 45 -1.74 -5.06 -11.69
N TYR A 46 -2.65 -5.92 -11.23
CA TYR A 46 -2.38 -7.35 -11.11
C TYR A 46 -2.17 -7.98 -12.49
N ALA A 47 -2.91 -7.54 -13.52
CA ALA A 47 -2.65 -7.99 -14.89
C ALA A 47 -1.28 -7.53 -15.40
N GLN A 48 -0.88 -6.27 -15.13
CA GLN A 48 0.45 -5.76 -15.46
C GLN A 48 1.57 -6.61 -14.85
N TRP A 49 1.43 -6.99 -13.58
CA TRP A 49 2.44 -7.75 -12.85
C TRP A 49 2.46 -9.23 -13.26
N ALA A 50 1.29 -9.82 -13.55
CA ALA A 50 1.19 -11.22 -13.91
C ALA A 50 1.62 -11.52 -15.37
N LEU A 51 1.48 -10.55 -16.29
CA LEU A 51 1.91 -10.72 -17.68
C LEU A 51 3.43 -10.68 -17.81
N LYS A 52 3.98 -11.54 -18.68
CA LYS A 52 5.35 -11.43 -19.17
C LYS A 52 5.49 -10.25 -20.13
N ASP A 53 6.73 -9.86 -20.41
CA ASP A 53 7.03 -8.97 -21.52
C ASP A 53 6.55 -9.55 -22.85
N GLY A 54 5.94 -8.70 -23.68
CA GLY A 54 5.25 -9.13 -24.90
C GLY A 54 3.90 -9.82 -24.64
N GLY A 55 3.52 -10.03 -23.38
CA GLY A 55 2.24 -10.60 -23.00
C GLY A 55 1.07 -9.69 -23.38
N ARG A 56 -0.06 -10.29 -23.75
CA ARG A 56 -1.24 -9.60 -24.26
C ARG A 56 -2.31 -9.43 -23.19
N LEU A 57 -2.90 -8.24 -23.16
CA LEU A 57 -4.04 -7.90 -22.32
C LEU A 57 -5.21 -7.46 -23.18
N LEU A 58 -6.34 -8.15 -23.02
CA LEU A 58 -7.63 -7.73 -23.53
C LEU A 58 -8.49 -7.26 -22.35
N VAL A 59 -8.88 -5.99 -22.34
CA VAL A 59 -9.89 -5.47 -21.41
C VAL A 59 -11.22 -5.38 -22.15
N THR A 60 -12.27 -5.97 -21.59
CA THR A 60 -13.63 -5.91 -22.15
C THR A 60 -14.58 -5.18 -21.20
N ASP A 61 -15.45 -4.34 -21.75
CA ASP A 61 -16.55 -3.67 -21.05
C ASP A 61 -17.83 -3.69 -21.91
N GLU A 62 -18.90 -3.08 -21.43
CA GLU A 62 -20.00 -2.65 -22.30
C GLU A 62 -19.61 -1.38 -23.08
N PRO A 63 -20.08 -1.19 -24.32
CA PRO A 63 -19.86 0.05 -25.07
C PRO A 63 -20.33 1.28 -24.30
N ALA A 64 -19.61 2.40 -24.48
CA ALA A 64 -19.97 3.65 -23.83
C ALA A 64 -21.39 4.08 -24.25
N ARG A 65 -22.28 4.33 -23.29
CA ARG A 65 -23.64 4.84 -23.58
C ARG A 65 -23.80 6.32 -23.23
N SER A 66 -22.87 6.88 -22.44
CA SER A 66 -22.88 8.27 -22.01
C SER A 66 -21.48 8.76 -21.66
N LEU A 67 -21.24 10.07 -21.86
CA LEU A 67 -20.06 10.76 -21.34
C LEU A 67 -20.32 11.43 -19.99
N LEU A 68 -21.52 11.26 -19.42
CA LEU A 68 -21.89 11.87 -18.15
C LEU A 68 -21.26 11.11 -16.98
N PHE A 69 -20.71 11.88 -16.04
CA PHE A 69 -20.25 11.34 -14.76
C PHE A 69 -21.45 11.19 -13.81
N THR A 70 -21.82 9.95 -13.50
CA THR A 70 -22.94 9.64 -12.59
C THR A 70 -22.47 8.79 -11.41
N ALA A 71 -23.10 8.95 -10.24
CA ALA A 71 -22.72 8.20 -9.05
C ALA A 71 -23.07 6.70 -9.14
N GLN A 72 -23.98 6.32 -10.04
CA GLN A 72 -24.57 4.98 -10.13
C GLN A 72 -23.92 4.11 -11.20
N ARG A 73 -23.10 4.68 -12.09
CA ARG A 73 -22.58 3.96 -13.25
C ARG A 73 -21.15 4.36 -13.58
N VAL A 74 -20.35 3.35 -13.92
CA VAL A 74 -19.03 3.49 -14.54
C VAL A 74 -19.16 3.08 -16.01
N ASP A 75 -18.95 4.02 -16.92
CA ASP A 75 -19.00 3.76 -18.37
C ASP A 75 -17.61 3.45 -18.95
N PHE A 76 -17.56 2.94 -20.19
CA PHE A 76 -16.28 2.48 -20.78
C PHE A 76 -15.21 3.57 -20.86
N TRP A 77 -15.58 4.84 -21.08
CA TRP A 77 -14.60 5.93 -21.08
C TRP A 77 -13.91 6.09 -19.72
N GLN A 78 -14.58 5.77 -18.61
CA GLN A 78 -14.00 5.79 -17.26
C GLN A 78 -13.10 4.58 -17.04
N VAL A 79 -13.47 3.41 -17.57
CA VAL A 79 -12.62 2.22 -17.59
C VAL A 79 -11.32 2.51 -18.34
N ARG A 80 -11.43 3.13 -19.52
CA ARG A 80 -10.31 3.57 -20.35
C ARG A 80 -9.44 4.61 -19.63
N HIS A 81 -10.06 5.60 -19.00
CA HIS A 81 -9.34 6.59 -18.19
C HIS A 81 -8.53 5.91 -17.09
N GLU A 82 -9.15 4.99 -16.35
CA GLU A 82 -8.50 4.26 -15.26
C GLU A 82 -7.38 3.34 -15.77
N PHE A 83 -7.58 2.67 -16.91
CA PHE A 83 -6.55 1.85 -17.57
C PHE A 83 -5.31 2.67 -17.92
N PHE A 84 -5.48 3.76 -18.69
CA PHE A 84 -4.34 4.57 -19.12
C PHE A 84 -3.65 5.29 -17.96
N LYS A 85 -4.42 5.72 -16.96
CA LYS A 85 -3.88 6.34 -15.75
C LYS A 85 -3.01 5.38 -14.94
N SER A 86 -3.47 4.15 -14.76
CA SER A 86 -2.81 3.19 -13.87
C SER A 86 -1.65 2.46 -14.55
N VAL A 87 -1.79 2.05 -15.81
CA VAL A 87 -0.84 1.16 -16.49
C VAL A 87 -0.43 1.62 -17.89
N GLY A 88 -0.90 2.78 -18.35
CA GLY A 88 -0.74 3.21 -19.75
C GLY A 88 0.70 3.39 -20.23
N GLN A 89 1.67 3.59 -19.33
CA GLN A 89 3.09 3.70 -19.68
C GLN A 89 3.78 2.34 -19.82
N THR A 90 3.15 1.26 -19.34
CA THR A 90 3.72 -0.10 -19.37
C THR A 90 3.26 -0.89 -20.59
N PHE A 91 2.14 -0.48 -21.18
CA PHE A 91 1.48 -1.19 -22.27
C PHE A 91 1.50 -0.40 -23.57
N LEU A 92 1.90 -1.04 -24.66
CA LEU A 92 1.56 -0.57 -26.00
C LEU A 92 0.10 -0.87 -26.27
N THR A 93 -0.67 0.17 -26.58
CA THR A 93 -2.07 -0.01 -26.99
C THR A 93 -2.13 -0.36 -28.46
N GLU A 94 -2.59 -1.56 -28.78
CA GLU A 94 -2.78 -2.01 -30.16
C GLU A 94 -4.09 -1.45 -30.74
N ALA A 95 -5.16 -1.46 -29.94
CA ALA A 95 -6.47 -0.96 -30.36
C ALA A 95 -7.35 -0.55 -29.18
N VAL A 96 -8.23 0.43 -29.41
CA VAL A 96 -9.37 0.76 -28.55
C VAL A 96 -10.61 0.77 -29.43
N ASP A 97 -11.56 -0.13 -29.16
CA ASP A 97 -12.82 -0.22 -29.88
C ASP A 97 -13.96 0.24 -28.97
N ASP A 98 -14.35 1.51 -29.09
CA ASP A 98 -15.43 2.10 -28.29
C ASP A 98 -16.81 1.49 -28.59
N ALA A 99 -17.01 0.96 -29.80
CA ALA A 99 -18.26 0.34 -30.20
C ALA A 99 -18.43 -1.06 -29.61
N ARG A 100 -17.32 -1.75 -29.31
CA ARG A 100 -17.32 -3.04 -28.61
C ARG A 100 -17.01 -2.94 -27.12
N GLY A 101 -16.47 -1.82 -26.66
CA GLY A 101 -15.98 -1.67 -25.29
C GLY A 101 -14.68 -2.45 -25.05
N GLU A 102 -13.76 -2.48 -26.00
CA GLU A 102 -12.51 -3.26 -25.91
C GLU A 102 -11.26 -2.39 -25.87
N ILE A 103 -10.28 -2.78 -25.06
CA ILE A 103 -8.89 -2.29 -25.12
C ILE A 103 -7.98 -3.49 -25.35
N ARG A 104 -7.16 -3.45 -26.40
CA ARG A 104 -6.14 -4.46 -26.71
C ARG A 104 -4.77 -3.86 -26.51
N ALA A 105 -3.94 -4.50 -25.72
CA ALA A 105 -2.63 -3.99 -25.39
C ALA A 105 -1.58 -5.09 -25.19
N VAL A 106 -0.31 -4.74 -25.39
CA VAL A 106 0.85 -5.61 -25.22
C VAL A 106 1.78 -5.00 -24.17
N LYS A 107 2.20 -5.76 -23.17
CA LYS A 107 3.16 -5.31 -22.17
C LYS A 107 4.53 -5.08 -22.84
N GLN A 108 5.04 -3.85 -22.80
CA GLN A 108 6.33 -3.48 -23.40
C GLN A 108 7.46 -3.34 -22.39
N VAL A 109 7.12 -2.93 -21.18
CA VAL A 109 8.12 -2.63 -20.15
C VAL A 109 8.00 -3.66 -19.04
N SER A 110 9.07 -4.42 -18.78
CA SER A 110 9.13 -5.25 -17.59
C SER A 110 9.05 -4.38 -16.35
N THR A 111 8.13 -4.74 -15.48
CA THR A 111 8.22 -4.35 -14.08
C THR A 111 9.21 -5.32 -13.46
N THR A 112 10.45 -4.89 -13.23
CA THR A 112 11.40 -5.74 -12.50
C THR A 112 11.04 -5.77 -11.02
N LEU A 113 11.29 -6.87 -10.34
CA LEU A 113 11.15 -6.92 -8.88
C LEU A 113 12.16 -5.97 -8.22
N PRO A 114 11.86 -5.44 -7.01
CA PRO A 114 12.82 -4.63 -6.29
C PRO A 114 14.13 -5.38 -6.03
N ASP A 115 15.25 -4.71 -6.27
CA ASP A 115 16.59 -5.24 -6.09
C ASP A 115 17.14 -5.01 -4.66
N GLY A 116 16.46 -4.20 -3.84
CA GLY A 116 16.74 -4.06 -2.41
C GLY A 116 15.65 -3.27 -1.70
N LEU A 117 15.82 -3.07 -0.39
CA LEU A 117 14.85 -2.42 0.49
C LEU A 117 15.54 -1.40 1.41
N SER A 118 15.07 -0.16 1.36
CA SER A 118 15.45 0.87 2.34
C SER A 118 14.38 0.93 3.44
N PHE A 119 14.76 0.62 4.67
CA PHE A 119 13.93 0.94 5.84
C PHE A 119 14.18 2.38 6.25
N GLY A 120 13.13 3.19 6.36
CA GLY A 120 13.15 4.53 6.92
C GLY A 120 12.38 4.55 8.24
N VAL A 121 13.03 4.98 9.32
CA VAL A 121 12.42 5.08 10.65
C VAL A 121 12.35 6.53 11.07
N VAL A 122 11.14 7.04 11.29
CA VAL A 122 10.95 8.37 11.86
C VAL A 122 11.18 8.30 13.37
N PHE A 123 12.14 9.09 13.86
CA PHE A 123 12.53 9.18 15.26
C PHE A 123 12.20 10.57 15.84
N GLY A 124 11.57 10.56 17.02
CA GLY A 124 11.15 11.76 17.75
C GLY A 124 12.14 12.27 18.79
N GLY A 125 13.15 11.48 19.17
CA GLY A 125 14.21 11.90 20.11
C GLY A 125 13.93 11.66 21.59
N GLY A 126 12.71 11.26 21.96
CA GLY A 126 12.38 10.98 23.36
C GLY A 126 13.06 9.72 23.89
N VAL A 127 13.36 9.67 25.19
CA VAL A 127 14.00 8.50 25.84
C VAL A 127 13.19 7.21 25.63
N HIS A 128 11.86 7.29 25.77
CA HIS A 128 10.98 6.15 25.49
C HIS A 128 11.05 5.72 24.02
N ASP A 129 11.16 6.69 23.13
CA ASP A 129 11.23 6.48 21.68
C ASP A 129 12.56 5.82 21.27
N ALA A 130 13.65 6.10 21.99
CA ALA A 130 14.96 5.50 21.74
C ALA A 130 14.98 3.98 22.01
N ALA A 131 14.26 3.52 23.04
CA ALA A 131 14.11 2.09 23.30
C ALA A 131 13.32 1.39 22.18
N LEU A 132 12.23 2.02 21.72
CA LEU A 132 11.43 1.52 20.60
C LEU A 132 12.22 1.50 19.29
N LEU A 133 12.99 2.56 19.01
CA LEU A 133 13.89 2.63 17.86
C LEU A 133 14.85 1.44 17.83
N LEU A 134 15.45 1.11 18.97
CA LEU A 134 16.37 -0.02 19.08
C LEU A 134 15.69 -1.35 18.74
N GLU A 135 14.49 -1.59 19.28
CA GLU A 135 13.71 -2.80 18.98
C GLU A 135 13.32 -2.87 17.51
N ALA A 136 12.89 -1.76 16.92
CA ALA A 136 12.56 -1.67 15.50
C ALA A 136 13.77 -2.02 14.64
N VAL A 137 14.92 -1.38 14.86
CA VAL A 137 16.17 -1.63 14.14
C VAL A 137 16.62 -3.08 14.30
N GLN A 138 16.54 -3.64 15.51
CA GLN A 138 16.87 -5.05 15.75
C GLN A 138 15.95 -6.01 14.97
N SER A 139 14.65 -5.71 14.89
CA SER A 139 13.70 -6.52 14.12
C SER A 139 13.99 -6.45 12.61
N MET A 140 14.29 -5.26 12.09
CA MET A 140 14.67 -5.04 10.69
C MET A 140 15.97 -5.78 10.37
N ALA A 141 16.95 -5.72 11.27
CA ALA A 141 18.20 -6.44 11.11
C ALA A 141 18.03 -7.95 11.08
N THR A 142 17.17 -8.46 11.96
CA THR A 142 16.82 -9.89 11.98
C THR A 142 16.11 -10.30 10.69
N ALA A 143 15.18 -9.49 10.19
CA ALA A 143 14.47 -9.74 8.93
C ALA A 143 15.38 -9.67 7.68
N SER A 144 16.54 -9.01 7.80
CA SER A 144 17.49 -8.79 6.71
C SER A 144 18.56 -9.87 6.60
N ARG A 145 18.55 -10.88 7.48
CA ARG A 145 19.55 -11.97 7.46
C ARG A 145 19.52 -12.72 6.13
N GLY A 146 20.67 -12.84 5.47
CA GLY A 146 20.81 -13.39 4.12
C GLY A 146 20.50 -12.41 2.98
N HIS A 147 20.15 -11.16 3.31
CA HIS A 147 19.84 -10.08 2.38
C HIS A 147 20.58 -8.78 2.72
N GLU A 148 21.63 -8.84 3.54
CA GLU A 148 22.27 -7.68 4.17
C GLU A 148 22.78 -6.67 3.13
N SER A 149 23.36 -7.16 2.03
CA SER A 149 23.85 -6.32 0.91
C SER A 149 22.76 -5.64 0.09
N ARG A 150 21.49 -5.98 0.33
CA ARG A 150 20.29 -5.48 -0.37
C ARG A 150 19.39 -4.68 0.57
N VAL A 151 19.88 -4.34 1.76
CA VAL A 151 19.12 -3.60 2.77
C VAL A 151 19.94 -2.45 3.34
N GLU A 152 19.25 -1.36 3.66
CA GLU A 152 19.76 -0.30 4.52
C GLU A 152 18.69 0.16 5.50
N ILE A 153 19.13 0.84 6.56
CA ILE A 153 18.28 1.44 7.57
C ILE A 153 18.64 2.92 7.68
N LEU A 154 17.67 3.78 7.43
CA LEU A 154 17.75 5.23 7.55
C LEU A 154 16.93 5.65 8.77
N VAL A 155 17.52 6.44 9.66
CA VAL A 155 16.81 6.98 10.84
C VAL A 155 16.72 8.49 10.68
N CYS A 156 15.52 9.07 10.73
CA CYS A 156 15.32 10.52 10.62
C CYS A 156 14.85 11.13 11.95
N GLY A 157 15.75 11.85 12.61
CA GLY A 157 15.50 12.50 13.91
C GLY A 157 16.78 12.81 14.68
N PRO A 158 16.67 13.38 15.89
CA PRO A 158 17.80 13.77 16.73
C PRO A 158 18.51 12.52 17.28
N LEU A 159 19.42 11.93 16.52
CA LEU A 159 20.27 10.82 16.94
C LEU A 159 21.74 11.26 16.86
N ASP A 160 22.43 11.22 18.00
CA ASP A 160 23.86 11.51 18.06
C ASP A 160 24.71 10.32 17.60
N GLU A 161 26.02 10.54 17.50
CA GLU A 161 26.98 9.50 17.08
C GLU A 161 26.98 8.30 18.03
N GLU A 162 26.81 8.52 19.34
CA GLU A 162 26.74 7.42 20.32
C GLU A 162 25.51 6.54 20.09
N GLY A 163 24.35 7.16 19.83
CA GLY A 163 23.12 6.48 19.46
C GLY A 163 23.27 5.70 18.15
N LEU A 164 23.90 6.28 17.14
CA LEU A 164 24.18 5.62 15.87
C LEU A 164 25.11 4.42 16.04
N ASP A 165 26.21 4.57 16.78
CA ASP A 165 27.14 3.48 17.08
C ASP A 165 26.48 2.37 17.89
N ARG A 166 25.52 2.71 18.76
CA ARG A 166 24.66 1.72 19.40
C ARG A 166 23.84 0.97 18.35
N LEU A 167 23.14 1.63 17.44
CA LEU A 167 22.34 0.94 16.41
C LEU A 167 23.20 0.01 15.54
N ARG A 168 24.38 0.46 15.10
CA ARG A 168 25.32 -0.33 14.28
C ARG A 168 25.76 -1.62 14.97
N ARG A 169 25.91 -1.61 16.30
CA ARG A 169 26.24 -2.83 17.07
C ARG A 169 25.11 -3.86 17.10
N TYR A 170 23.85 -3.43 17.02
CA TYR A 170 22.68 -4.33 17.03
C TYR A 170 22.37 -4.91 15.64
N ALA A 171 22.82 -4.24 14.59
CA ALA A 171 22.58 -4.62 13.20
C ALA A 171 23.91 -4.70 12.42
N PRO A 172 24.84 -5.58 12.83
CA PRO A 172 26.14 -5.68 12.18
C PRO A 172 25.98 -6.12 10.71
N GLY A 173 26.72 -5.45 9.82
CA GLY A 173 26.71 -5.74 8.38
C GLY A 173 25.58 -5.07 7.60
N ILE A 174 24.65 -4.37 8.28
CA ILE A 174 23.63 -3.56 7.63
C ILE A 174 24.10 -2.10 7.59
N ASP A 175 23.89 -1.46 6.45
CA ASP A 175 24.16 -0.04 6.28
C ASP A 175 23.14 0.78 7.08
N ILE A 176 23.61 1.56 8.06
CA ILE A 176 22.78 2.42 8.90
C ILE A 176 23.26 3.85 8.81
N ALA A 177 22.36 4.75 8.41
CA ALA A 177 22.60 6.18 8.32
C ALA A 177 21.54 6.98 9.08
N VAL A 178 21.96 8.15 9.58
CA VAL A 178 21.06 9.14 10.20
C VAL A 178 20.82 10.25 9.19
N ILE A 179 19.56 10.61 9.03
CA ILE A 179 19.11 11.74 8.24
C ILE A 179 18.68 12.83 9.21
N ASP A 180 19.18 14.04 9.02
CA ASP A 180 18.76 15.17 9.84
C ASP A 180 17.23 15.30 9.78
N GLY A 181 16.62 15.31 10.96
CA GLY A 181 15.20 15.46 11.18
C GLY A 181 14.91 16.39 12.35
N ASP A 182 15.87 17.25 12.71
CA ASP A 182 15.68 18.17 13.81
C ASP A 182 14.58 19.17 13.49
N LEU A 183 13.70 19.33 14.48
CA LEU A 183 12.67 20.34 14.43
C LEU A 183 13.28 21.63 14.98
N PRO A 184 12.96 22.79 14.38
CA PRO A 184 13.27 24.06 15.02
C PRO A 184 12.76 24.03 16.47
N ALA A 185 13.56 24.47 17.44
CA ALA A 185 13.23 24.40 18.87
C ALA A 185 11.89 25.09 19.24
N GLN A 186 11.36 25.94 18.37
CA GLN A 186 10.10 26.67 18.54
C GLN A 186 8.95 26.14 17.66
N ALA A 187 9.13 25.00 16.99
CA ALA A 187 8.10 24.45 16.11
C ALA A 187 6.88 24.01 16.93
N THR A 188 5.73 24.64 16.67
CA THR A 188 4.43 24.29 17.28
C THR A 188 3.73 23.15 16.54
N ARG A 189 4.13 22.89 15.29
CA ARG A 189 3.65 21.82 14.43
C ARG A 189 4.78 20.80 14.23
N ILE A 190 4.47 19.52 14.33
CA ILE A 190 5.43 18.43 14.09
C ILE A 190 5.39 18.10 12.59
N PRO A 191 6.42 18.44 11.79
CA PRO A 191 6.46 18.19 10.35
C PRO A 191 6.82 16.73 10.07
N LEU A 192 5.97 15.81 10.51
CA LEU A 192 6.14 14.38 10.26
C LEU A 192 6.20 14.06 8.75
N PRO A 193 5.37 14.66 7.87
CA PRO A 193 5.49 14.51 6.42
C PRO A 193 6.89 14.81 5.86
N GLU A 194 7.51 15.90 6.33
CA GLU A 194 8.85 16.30 5.91
C GLU A 194 9.89 15.23 6.28
N LYS A 195 9.83 14.67 7.51
CA LYS A 195 10.71 13.57 7.91
C LYS A 195 10.54 12.34 7.01
N LYS A 196 9.29 11.96 6.70
CA LYS A 196 8.99 10.84 5.79
C LYS A 196 9.52 11.11 4.38
N ASN A 197 9.36 12.33 3.87
CA ASN A 197 9.90 12.74 2.57
C ASN A 197 11.44 12.68 2.52
N ARG A 198 12.13 13.14 3.57
CA ARG A 198 13.60 13.04 3.66
C ARG A 198 14.08 11.60 3.63
N LEU A 199 13.42 10.70 4.38
CA LEU A 199 13.71 9.27 4.33
C LEU A 199 13.48 8.68 2.93
N PHE A 200 12.36 9.02 2.30
CA PHE A 200 12.03 8.57 0.95
C PHE A 200 13.06 9.04 -0.09
N GLN A 201 13.53 10.29 0.00
CA GLN A 201 14.54 10.85 -0.88
C GLN A 201 15.90 10.18 -0.67
N ALA A 202 16.32 10.02 0.58
CA ALA A 202 17.60 9.44 0.95
C ALA A 202 17.71 7.93 0.67
N ALA A 203 16.58 7.23 0.55
CA ALA A 203 16.54 5.80 0.21
C ALA A 203 17.29 5.49 -1.10
N ARG A 204 18.27 4.60 -1.02
CA ARG A 204 19.05 4.07 -2.14
C ARG A 204 18.25 3.09 -2.99
N TYR A 205 17.44 2.24 -2.35
CA TYR A 205 16.72 1.17 -3.05
C TYR A 205 15.34 1.60 -3.53
N GLN A 206 14.80 0.81 -4.45
CA GLN A 206 13.49 1.08 -5.07
C GLN A 206 12.33 0.73 -4.15
N ALA A 207 12.42 -0.37 -3.40
CA ALA A 207 11.45 -0.62 -2.33
C ALA A 207 11.85 0.22 -1.11
N VAL A 208 10.91 1.01 -0.60
CA VAL A 208 11.12 1.86 0.57
C VAL A 208 10.02 1.57 1.57
N SER A 209 10.38 1.19 2.79
CA SER A 209 9.44 1.05 3.91
C SER A 209 9.65 2.21 4.86
N ILE A 210 8.63 3.03 5.12
CA ILE A 210 8.72 4.15 6.07
C ILE A 210 7.83 3.84 7.26
N SER A 211 8.40 3.79 8.45
CA SER A 211 7.69 3.46 9.69
C SER A 211 8.00 4.42 10.83
N HIS A 212 7.15 4.39 11.85
CA HIS A 212 7.50 4.91 13.17
C HIS A 212 8.39 3.92 13.92
N THR A 213 9.11 4.42 14.93
CA THR A 213 9.90 3.64 15.92
C THR A 213 9.16 2.50 16.59
N ARG A 214 7.84 2.62 16.79
CA ARG A 214 7.03 1.60 17.46
C ARG A 214 6.79 0.33 16.65
N ILE A 215 7.21 0.28 15.39
CA ILE A 215 6.93 -0.84 14.50
C ILE A 215 8.13 -1.80 14.46
N ALA A 216 7.88 -3.05 14.80
CA ALA A 216 8.77 -4.17 14.54
C ALA A 216 8.27 -4.96 13.32
N VAL A 217 9.19 -5.51 12.52
CA VAL A 217 8.85 -6.30 11.32
C VAL A 217 9.10 -7.80 11.53
N GLY A 218 8.33 -8.63 10.83
CA GLY A 218 8.50 -10.09 10.82
C GLY A 218 9.80 -10.54 10.16
N THR A 219 10.26 -11.75 10.50
CA THR A 219 11.55 -12.27 10.05
C THR A 219 11.64 -12.54 8.54
N ASP A 220 10.50 -12.76 7.88
CA ASP A 220 10.42 -13.00 6.43
C ASP A 220 10.07 -11.72 5.64
N PHE A 221 9.92 -10.58 6.32
CA PHE A 221 9.45 -9.32 5.73
C PHE A 221 10.26 -8.91 4.49
N VAL A 222 11.59 -8.87 4.60
CA VAL A 222 12.48 -8.47 3.49
C VAL A 222 12.29 -9.40 2.30
N SER A 223 12.36 -10.72 2.51
CA SER A 223 12.23 -11.70 1.44
C SER A 223 10.90 -11.58 0.69
N ARG A 224 9.80 -11.34 1.42
CA ARG A 224 8.46 -11.16 0.83
C ARG A 224 8.35 -9.88 0.02
N VAL A 225 8.79 -8.76 0.57
CA VAL A 225 8.77 -7.45 -0.13
C VAL A 225 9.55 -7.54 -1.44
N LEU A 226 10.73 -8.16 -1.43
CA LEU A 226 11.58 -8.29 -2.61
C LEU A 226 11.06 -9.34 -3.62
N SER A 227 10.07 -10.16 -3.26
CA SER A 227 9.49 -11.20 -4.12
C SER A 227 8.21 -10.79 -4.85
N GLN A 228 7.72 -9.56 -4.65
CA GLN A 228 6.45 -9.12 -5.22
C GLN A 228 6.52 -7.73 -5.84
N HIS A 229 5.55 -7.47 -6.73
CA HIS A 229 5.28 -6.13 -7.24
C HIS A 229 4.25 -5.43 -6.37
N PHE A 230 4.42 -4.12 -6.20
CA PHE A 230 3.46 -3.25 -5.55
C PHE A 230 3.74 -1.80 -5.99
N ASP A 231 2.76 -0.90 -5.81
CA ASP A 231 3.01 0.54 -5.93
C ASP A 231 3.12 1.17 -4.53
N VAL A 232 2.06 0.99 -3.72
CA VAL A 232 2.00 1.34 -2.30
C VAL A 232 1.36 0.18 -1.55
N LEU A 233 1.97 -0.27 -0.46
CA LEU A 233 1.55 -1.47 0.25
C LEU A 233 1.43 -1.23 1.76
N ALA A 234 0.30 -1.65 2.32
CA ALA A 234 0.10 -1.78 3.76
C ALA A 234 0.43 -3.21 4.21
N PRO A 235 1.36 -3.42 5.14
CA PRO A 235 1.54 -4.70 5.78
C PRO A 235 0.45 -4.91 6.84
N ARG A 236 0.18 -6.16 7.23
CA ARG A 236 -0.66 -6.45 8.40
C ARG A 236 0.06 -6.01 9.67
N VAL A 237 -0.55 -5.14 10.46
CA VAL A 237 -0.02 -4.72 11.76
C VAL A 237 -0.81 -5.36 12.89
N GLU A 238 -0.11 -5.96 13.84
CA GLU A 238 -0.68 -6.50 15.07
C GLU A 238 -0.20 -5.73 16.31
N VAL A 239 -0.92 -5.86 17.41
CA VAL A 239 -0.51 -5.33 18.71
C VAL A 239 -0.86 -6.34 19.79
N GLU A 240 -0.03 -6.42 20.84
CA GLU A 240 -0.38 -7.17 22.03
C GLU A 240 -1.37 -6.38 22.89
N TRP A 241 -2.51 -6.99 23.18
CA TRP A 241 -3.54 -6.40 24.02
C TRP A 241 -4.14 -7.47 24.93
N GLN A 242 -3.99 -7.28 26.24
CA GLN A 242 -4.44 -8.25 27.27
C GLN A 242 -3.89 -9.67 27.05
N GLY A 243 -2.60 -9.78 26.71
CA GLY A 243 -1.92 -11.06 26.46
C GLY A 243 -2.34 -11.76 25.16
N ARG A 244 -3.02 -11.06 24.24
CA ARG A 244 -3.43 -11.59 22.94
C ARG A 244 -2.96 -10.68 21.82
N ARG A 245 -2.53 -11.27 20.71
CA ARG A 245 -2.27 -10.54 19.47
C ARG A 245 -3.58 -10.23 18.76
N VAL A 246 -3.77 -8.96 18.42
CA VAL A 246 -4.95 -8.49 17.68
C VAL A 246 -4.52 -7.63 16.51
N ARG A 247 -5.28 -7.71 15.39
CA ARG A 247 -5.08 -6.83 14.25
C ARG A 247 -5.28 -5.37 14.66
N TYR A 248 -4.45 -4.50 14.11
CA TYR A 248 -4.34 -3.12 14.51
C TYR A 248 -4.62 -2.17 13.33
N LEU A 249 -4.05 -0.96 13.36
CA LEU A 249 -4.16 0.04 12.29
C LEU A 249 -3.06 -0.19 11.25
N ASP A 250 -3.49 -0.50 10.04
CA ASP A 250 -2.63 -0.77 8.88
C ASP A 250 -3.27 -0.23 7.59
N TYR A 251 -4.39 -0.80 7.17
CA TYR A 251 -5.08 -0.53 5.91
C TYR A 251 -6.52 -0.10 6.19
N ILE A 252 -6.90 1.08 5.69
CA ILE A 252 -8.17 1.71 6.06
C ILE A 252 -8.98 2.06 4.81
N LEU A 253 -10.25 1.66 4.80
CA LEU A 253 -11.20 1.96 3.74
C LEU A 253 -12.18 3.06 4.17
N ILE A 254 -12.29 4.10 3.35
CA ILE A 254 -13.16 5.27 3.55
C ILE A 254 -13.92 5.63 2.28
N GLY A 255 -14.84 6.59 2.32
CA GLY A 255 -15.67 6.95 1.16
C GLY A 255 -15.01 7.91 0.16
N SER A 256 -13.96 8.64 0.54
CA SER A 256 -13.34 9.69 -0.28
C SER A 256 -12.00 10.13 0.30
N TYR A 257 -11.04 10.50 -0.56
CA TYR A 257 -9.78 11.14 -0.16
C TYR A 257 -9.94 12.62 0.21
N ASP A 258 -11.01 13.28 -0.26
CA ASP A 258 -11.29 14.68 0.06
C ASP A 258 -11.61 14.84 1.57
N VAL A 259 -10.64 15.38 2.31
CA VAL A 259 -10.71 15.62 3.77
C VAL A 259 -11.74 16.69 4.16
N ALA A 260 -12.11 17.58 3.24
CA ALA A 260 -13.13 18.60 3.48
C ALA A 260 -14.55 18.05 3.29
N ARG A 261 -14.70 16.90 2.61
CA ARG A 261 -15.99 16.23 2.47
C ARG A 261 -16.29 15.37 3.68
N ARG A 262 -17.52 15.49 4.19
CA ARG A 262 -18.04 14.57 5.20
C ARG A 262 -17.96 13.13 4.66
N ASN A 263 -17.14 12.31 5.29
CA ASN A 263 -17.05 10.90 4.97
C ASN A 263 -18.38 10.21 5.27
N ARG A 264 -19.11 9.84 4.22
CA ARG A 264 -20.43 9.19 4.32
C ARG A 264 -20.31 7.69 4.59
N ALA A 265 -19.14 7.10 4.31
CA ALA A 265 -18.89 5.69 4.52
C ALA A 265 -18.14 5.50 5.83
N LYS A 266 -18.59 4.58 6.69
CA LYS A 266 -17.90 4.30 7.95
C LYS A 266 -16.47 3.83 7.64
N ALA A 267 -15.45 4.40 8.29
CA ALA A 267 -14.09 3.91 8.14
C ALA A 267 -13.98 2.44 8.60
N LEU A 268 -13.32 1.61 7.79
CA LEU A 268 -13.05 0.21 8.09
C LEU A 268 -11.53 0.00 8.11
N GLY A 269 -10.94 -0.25 9.28
CA GLY A 269 -9.51 -0.61 9.38
C GLY A 269 -9.25 -2.09 9.07
N GLY A 270 -7.98 -2.51 9.01
CA GLY A 270 -7.60 -3.86 8.59
C GLY A 270 -8.06 -4.98 9.53
N PHE A 271 -8.37 -4.66 10.80
CA PHE A 271 -9.14 -5.56 11.67
C PHE A 271 -10.47 -6.01 11.03
N SER A 272 -11.15 -5.11 10.31
CA SER A 272 -12.44 -5.38 9.67
C SER A 272 -12.27 -5.84 8.22
N ALA A 273 -11.35 -5.24 7.48
CA ALA A 273 -11.15 -5.51 6.05
C ALA A 273 -10.47 -6.86 5.81
N GLY A 274 -9.37 -7.11 6.52
CA GLY A 274 -8.61 -8.35 6.46
C GLY A 274 -8.29 -8.82 5.04
N GLU A 275 -8.37 -10.12 4.83
CA GLU A 275 -8.12 -10.77 3.53
C GLU A 275 -9.24 -10.53 2.52
N ASN A 276 -10.37 -9.95 2.93
CA ASN A 276 -11.52 -9.68 2.06
C ASN A 276 -11.62 -8.21 1.65
N HIS A 277 -10.50 -7.48 1.64
CA HIS A 277 -10.49 -6.05 1.38
C HIS A 277 -11.05 -5.70 -0.01
N LEU A 278 -10.78 -6.52 -1.04
CA LEU A 278 -11.30 -6.33 -2.40
C LEU A 278 -12.84 -6.25 -2.44
N ALA A 279 -13.54 -7.09 -1.69
CA ALA A 279 -15.00 -7.07 -1.63
C ALA A 279 -15.56 -5.80 -0.97
N MET A 280 -14.74 -5.13 -0.16
CA MET A 280 -15.09 -3.91 0.55
C MET A 280 -14.74 -2.64 -0.21
N MET A 281 -14.02 -2.73 -1.33
CA MET A 281 -13.67 -1.57 -2.17
C MET A 281 -14.90 -0.91 -2.81
N LYS A 282 -16.05 -1.58 -2.82
CA LYS A 282 -17.28 -1.05 -3.42
C LYS A 282 -17.65 0.28 -2.76
N ARG A 283 -17.52 1.37 -3.53
CA ARG A 283 -17.75 2.78 -3.10
C ARG A 283 -16.78 3.27 -2.02
N ARG A 284 -15.59 2.67 -1.95
CA ARG A 284 -14.55 3.07 -1.01
C ARG A 284 -13.24 3.33 -1.73
N VAL A 285 -12.39 4.08 -1.07
CA VAL A 285 -10.99 4.26 -1.38
C VAL A 285 -10.16 3.80 -0.19
N ALA A 286 -8.92 3.41 -0.46
CA ALA A 286 -8.02 2.87 0.53
C ALA A 286 -6.92 3.86 0.88
N TYR A 287 -6.52 3.90 2.14
CA TYR A 287 -5.27 4.53 2.54
C TYR A 287 -4.56 3.66 3.58
N VAL A 288 -3.25 3.84 3.68
CA VAL A 288 -2.41 3.16 4.66
C VAL A 288 -2.27 4.06 5.88
N ASP A 289 -2.48 3.53 7.09
CA ASP A 289 -2.16 4.25 8.33
C ASP A 289 -0.65 4.52 8.39
N GLY A 290 -0.25 5.73 8.76
CA GLY A 290 1.15 6.15 8.76
C GLY A 290 2.08 5.41 9.70
N GLY A 291 1.59 4.41 10.46
CA GLY A 291 2.40 3.50 11.25
C GLY A 291 3.57 2.90 10.47
N ILE A 292 3.27 2.30 9.32
CA ILE A 292 4.25 1.75 8.37
C ILE A 292 3.62 1.72 6.96
N MET A 293 4.34 2.24 5.97
CA MET A 293 3.91 2.25 4.58
C MET A 293 5.07 1.86 3.67
N LEU A 294 4.82 0.98 2.70
CA LEU A 294 5.81 0.62 1.69
C LEU A 294 5.51 1.31 0.36
N PHE A 295 6.56 1.68 -0.36
CA PHE A 295 6.51 2.32 -1.67
C PHE A 295 7.45 1.63 -2.65
N ASP A 296 7.02 1.52 -3.91
CA ASP A 296 7.95 1.36 -5.03
C ASP A 296 8.30 2.75 -5.59
N LYS A 297 9.51 3.20 -5.26
CA LYS A 297 10.04 4.52 -5.60
C LYS A 297 10.09 4.79 -7.10
N ARG A 298 10.12 3.75 -7.95
CA ARG A 298 10.07 3.89 -9.41
C ARG A 298 8.73 4.40 -9.91
N LEU A 299 7.67 4.13 -9.17
CA LEU A 299 6.28 4.37 -9.58
C LEU A 299 5.69 5.62 -8.93
N VAL A 300 6.28 6.08 -7.83
CA VAL A 300 5.92 7.33 -7.15
C VAL A 300 6.55 8.53 -7.86
N ARG A 301 5.74 9.45 -8.37
CA ARG A 301 6.23 10.68 -9.02
C ARG A 301 6.38 11.79 -7.99
N GLY A 302 7.63 12.12 -7.66
CA GLY A 302 7.96 13.18 -6.71
C GLY A 302 7.90 12.72 -5.26
N LEU A 303 7.54 13.63 -4.36
CA LEU A 303 7.42 13.36 -2.93
C LEU A 303 6.04 12.77 -2.61
N PRO A 304 5.96 11.66 -1.86
CA PRO A 304 4.67 11.04 -1.53
C PRO A 304 3.86 11.86 -0.52
N PHE A 305 4.50 12.59 0.39
CA PHE A 305 3.80 13.35 1.43
C PHE A 305 3.80 14.86 1.14
N ASN A 306 2.74 15.55 1.53
CA ASN A 306 2.69 17.01 1.50
C ASN A 306 3.42 17.59 2.72
N SER A 307 4.57 18.23 2.51
CA SER A 307 5.39 18.84 3.58
C SER A 307 4.72 20.03 4.28
N ASP A 308 3.63 20.59 3.73
CA ASP A 308 2.87 21.67 4.38
C ASP A 308 1.93 21.15 5.50
N LEU A 309 1.71 19.84 5.56
CA LEU A 309 0.94 19.18 6.60
C LEU A 309 1.82 18.83 7.81
N ALA A 310 1.19 18.80 8.98
CA ALA A 310 1.79 18.35 10.22
C ALA A 310 1.21 17.00 10.66
N TRP A 311 1.81 16.43 11.71
CA TRP A 311 1.30 15.21 12.31
C TRP A 311 -0.15 15.38 12.77
N SER A 312 -0.98 14.37 12.48
CA SER A 312 -2.42 14.34 12.79
C SER A 312 -3.30 15.25 11.92
N GLU A 313 -2.76 15.78 10.82
CA GLU A 313 -3.51 16.55 9.82
C GLU A 313 -3.90 15.70 8.59
N ALA A 314 -4.12 14.40 8.81
CA ALA A 314 -4.48 13.42 7.78
C ALA A 314 -3.44 13.29 6.65
N GLU A 315 -2.16 13.38 7.00
CA GLU A 315 -1.06 13.37 6.04
C GLU A 315 -0.97 12.07 5.22
N ASP A 316 -1.27 10.93 5.85
CA ASP A 316 -1.20 9.64 5.16
C ASP A 316 -2.36 9.47 4.17
N LEU A 317 -3.51 10.07 4.50
CA LEU A 317 -4.67 10.09 3.63
C LEU A 317 -4.43 11.00 2.42
N ASP A 318 -3.86 12.18 2.63
CA ASP A 318 -3.46 13.11 1.57
C ASP A 318 -2.42 12.48 0.63
N ALA A 319 -1.39 11.83 1.19
CA ALA A 319 -0.39 11.09 0.44
C ALA A 319 -1.00 9.99 -0.43
N CYS A 320 -1.83 9.11 0.17
CA CYS A 320 -2.51 8.04 -0.58
C CYS A 320 -3.46 8.61 -1.65
N GLY A 321 -4.14 9.72 -1.36
CA GLY A 321 -5.00 10.41 -2.33
C GLY A 321 -4.21 10.92 -3.53
N THR A 322 -3.08 11.59 -3.29
CA THR A 322 -2.17 12.08 -4.33
C THR A 322 -1.63 10.95 -5.17
N LEU A 323 -1.09 9.89 -4.55
CA LEU A 323 -0.57 8.71 -5.23
C LEU A 323 -1.66 8.01 -6.04
N TYR A 324 -2.88 7.89 -5.48
CA TYR A 324 -4.03 7.37 -6.22
C TYR A 324 -4.37 8.26 -7.43
N GLN A 325 -4.26 9.58 -7.33
CA GLN A 325 -4.45 10.46 -8.48
C GLN A 325 -3.34 10.37 -9.52
N GLN A 326 -2.16 9.88 -9.15
CA GLN A 326 -1.07 9.57 -10.08
C GLN A 326 -1.19 8.19 -10.75
N GLY A 327 -2.18 7.38 -10.36
CA GLY A 327 -2.41 6.04 -10.92
C GLY A 327 -1.83 4.89 -10.09
N ALA A 328 -1.24 5.19 -8.92
CA ALA A 328 -0.72 4.16 -8.02
C ALA A 328 -1.85 3.33 -7.38
N LEU A 329 -1.60 2.05 -7.18
CA LEU A 329 -2.43 1.17 -6.37
C LEU A 329 -2.02 1.26 -4.89
N ILE A 330 -3.00 1.56 -4.04
CA ILE A 330 -2.86 1.44 -2.59
C ILE A 330 -3.44 0.08 -2.21
N ASP A 331 -2.57 -0.86 -1.83
CA ASP A 331 -2.94 -2.25 -1.60
C ASP A 331 -2.58 -2.73 -0.18
N HIS A 332 -2.95 -3.96 0.15
CA HIS A 332 -2.68 -4.61 1.42
C HIS A 332 -2.21 -6.05 1.26
N ASP A 333 -1.07 -6.38 1.88
CA ASP A 333 -0.56 -7.75 1.95
C ASP A 333 -0.61 -8.27 3.39
N ALA A 334 -1.56 -9.18 3.63
CA ALA A 334 -1.77 -9.80 4.94
C ALA A 334 -0.62 -10.73 5.37
N SER A 335 0.25 -11.12 4.42
CA SER A 335 1.41 -11.99 4.66
C SER A 335 2.64 -11.21 5.16
N LEU A 336 2.69 -9.89 4.94
CA LEU A 336 3.68 -9.01 5.54
C LEU A 336 3.28 -8.69 6.98
N LEU A 337 3.84 -9.43 7.94
CA LEU A 337 3.52 -9.24 9.36
C LEU A 337 4.41 -8.16 9.98
N CYS A 338 3.78 -7.22 10.66
CA CYS A 338 4.38 -6.21 11.52
C CYS A 338 3.73 -6.21 12.90
N GLU A 339 4.44 -5.70 13.89
CA GLU A 339 3.96 -5.56 15.27
C GLU A 339 4.17 -4.13 15.76
N SER A 340 3.10 -3.51 16.27
CA SER A 340 3.18 -2.24 16.98
C SER A 340 3.40 -2.48 18.47
N ARG A 341 4.46 -1.89 19.01
CA ARG A 341 4.77 -1.88 20.46
C ARG A 341 3.91 -0.91 21.27
N VAL A 342 3.19 -0.03 20.59
CA VAL A 342 2.36 1.01 21.22
C VAL A 342 0.91 0.90 20.76
N LEU A 343 -0.01 0.96 21.73
CA LEU A 343 -1.44 0.97 21.50
C LEU A 343 -1.99 2.41 21.52
N LYS A 344 -2.20 3.04 20.36
CA LYS A 344 -2.86 4.38 20.26
C LYS A 344 -4.36 4.33 20.55
N PHE A 345 -5.01 3.18 20.33
CA PHE A 345 -6.46 3.04 20.47
C PHE A 345 -6.80 1.67 21.03
N SER A 346 -7.82 1.59 21.90
CA SER A 346 -8.33 0.31 22.37
C SER A 346 -8.92 -0.48 21.19
N PRO A 347 -8.45 -1.72 20.92
CA PRO A 347 -8.91 -2.52 19.79
C PRO A 347 -10.31 -3.12 20.04
N VAL A 348 -10.89 -2.90 21.22
CA VAL A 348 -12.27 -3.31 21.54
C VAL A 348 -13.22 -2.16 21.27
N ALA A 349 -14.03 -2.35 20.23
CA ALA A 349 -15.30 -1.69 20.20
C ALA A 349 -16.19 -2.28 21.32
N GLY A 350 -16.80 -1.40 22.13
CA GLY A 350 -17.47 -1.75 23.39
C GLY A 350 -18.56 -2.84 23.31
N PRO A 351 -19.25 -3.17 24.42
CA PRO A 351 -20.20 -4.29 24.52
C PRO A 351 -21.24 -4.36 23.39
N VAL A 352 -21.73 -3.19 22.94
CA VAL A 352 -22.68 -3.02 21.82
C VAL A 352 -22.12 -3.50 20.48
N PHE A 353 -20.80 -3.39 20.28
CA PHE A 353 -20.15 -3.89 19.08
C PHE A 353 -20.03 -5.40 19.09
N LYS A 354 -19.73 -6.05 20.23
CA LYS A 354 -19.68 -7.52 20.34
C LYS A 354 -21.00 -8.19 19.96
N LEU A 355 -22.14 -7.63 20.38
CA LEU A 355 -23.47 -8.15 20.03
C LEU A 355 -23.80 -8.00 18.54
N THR A 356 -23.38 -6.91 17.91
CA THR A 356 -23.71 -6.62 16.51
C THR A 356 -22.64 -7.09 15.51
N TRP A 357 -21.47 -7.52 15.99
CA TRP A 357 -20.32 -7.87 15.16
C TRP A 357 -20.57 -9.08 14.25
N PRO A 358 -21.20 -10.19 14.66
CA PRO A 358 -21.46 -11.31 13.75
C PRO A 358 -22.35 -10.90 12.57
N LEU A 359 -23.37 -10.08 12.83
CA LEU A 359 -24.26 -9.55 11.79
C LEU A 359 -23.52 -8.55 10.90
N LYS A 360 -22.78 -7.61 11.48
CA LYS A 360 -21.94 -6.65 10.72
C LYS A 360 -20.89 -7.37 9.88
N LYS A 361 -20.23 -8.39 10.42
CA LYS A 361 -19.25 -9.21 9.71
C LYS A 361 -19.89 -9.92 8.52
N ARG A 362 -21.09 -10.49 8.68
CA ARG A 362 -21.86 -11.06 7.55
C ARG A 362 -22.22 -9.99 6.52
N LEU A 363 -22.71 -8.83 6.93
CA LEU A 363 -23.04 -7.73 6.00
C LEU A 363 -21.79 -7.21 5.26
N ILE A 364 -20.67 -7.10 5.97
CA ILE A 364 -19.36 -6.74 5.41
C ILE A 364 -18.90 -7.79 4.40
N GLN A 365 -18.99 -9.09 4.74
CA GLN A 365 -18.64 -10.20 3.84
C GLN A 365 -19.51 -10.23 2.59
N LEU A 366 -20.77 -9.81 2.70
CA LEU A 366 -21.70 -9.69 1.57
C LEU A 366 -21.51 -8.39 0.76
N GLY A 367 -20.68 -7.45 1.22
CA GLY A 367 -20.46 -6.15 0.57
C GLY A 367 -21.61 -5.14 0.74
N TRP A 368 -22.40 -5.27 1.81
CA TRP A 368 -23.58 -4.44 2.10
C TRP A 368 -23.30 -3.28 3.08
N TYR A 369 -22.05 -3.12 3.55
CA TYR A 369 -21.69 -2.22 4.66
C TYR A 369 -20.72 -1.09 4.29
#